data_AF-A0AAD5DIT1-F1
#
_entry.id   AF-A0AAD5DIT1-F1
#
_cell.length_a   1.000
_cell.length_b   1.000
_cell.length_c   1.000
_cell.angle_alpha   90.00
_cell.angle_beta   90.00
_cell.angle_gamma   90.00
#
_symmetry.space_group_name_H-M   'P 1'
#
loop_
_entity.id
_entity.type
_entity.pdbx_description
1 polymer ?
#
loop_
_entity_poly.entity_id
_entity_poly.type
_entity_poly.pdbx_seq_one_letter_code
_entity_poly.pdbx_strand_id
1 'polypeptide(L)'
;MSELKAALAALAGRTAGGTPMSEAATTPKPLTPSALSAHPSWFVPPHLLRLPAVRTAAFAAHDCSRAACANPQDFDCVYRYGLALQELAGRLGSQPADQLSLLHQAAEVYLEASRLTGDRHAAVLYNWAVALTDIACFWNALVSDIAACLLACPRLQTTGRWR
;
A
#
# COMPACT_ATOMS: atom_id res chain seq x y z
N MET A 1 13.83 2.06 -21.71
CA MET A 1 15.10 1.92 -20.95
C MET A 1 15.92 3.22 -20.90
N SER A 2 15.79 4.14 -21.86
CA SER A 2 16.50 5.44 -21.89
C SER A 2 15.93 6.48 -20.90
N GLU A 3 14.60 6.56 -20.81
CA GLU A 3 13.86 7.51 -19.96
C GLU A 3 14.20 7.36 -18.46
N LEU A 4 14.27 6.11 -17.98
CA LEU A 4 14.56 5.79 -16.58
C LEU A 4 15.99 6.18 -16.17
N LYS A 5 16.96 6.06 -17.10
CA LYS A 5 18.34 6.48 -16.85
C LYS A 5 18.49 8.00 -16.82
N ALA A 6 17.73 8.72 -17.64
CA ALA A 6 17.73 10.18 -17.64
C ALA A 6 17.15 10.76 -16.33
N ALA A 7 16.10 10.14 -15.80
CA ALA A 7 15.49 10.54 -14.52
C ALA A 7 16.44 10.33 -13.32
N LEU A 8 17.19 9.22 -13.29
CA LEU A 8 18.18 8.94 -12.24
C LEU A 8 19.39 9.88 -12.30
N ALA A 9 19.84 10.25 -13.50
CA ALA A 9 20.94 11.20 -13.68
C ALA A 9 20.59 12.62 -13.20
N ALA A 10 19.34 13.04 -13.37
CA ALA A 10 18.86 14.34 -12.91
C ALA A 10 18.82 14.46 -11.37
N LEU A 11 18.61 13.34 -10.67
CA LEU A 11 18.64 13.28 -9.19
C LEU A 11 20.08 13.25 -8.65
N ALA A 12 21.02 12.65 -9.38
CA ALA A 12 22.42 12.52 -8.96
C ALA A 12 23.23 13.82 -9.07
N GLY A 13 22.83 14.76 -9.92
CA GLY A 13 23.60 15.99 -10.21
C GLY A 13 23.45 17.11 -9.18
N ARG A 14 22.69 16.92 -8.09
CA ARG A 14 22.25 18.02 -7.21
C ARG A 14 22.84 17.99 -5.80
N THR A 15 24.11 17.62 -5.65
CA THR A 15 24.87 17.90 -4.42
C THR A 15 26.36 18.09 -4.71
N ALA A 16 26.79 19.33 -4.94
CA ALA A 16 28.19 19.71 -4.76
C ALA A 16 28.31 21.20 -4.45
N GLY A 17 28.90 21.53 -3.30
CA GLY A 17 29.40 22.88 -3.00
C GLY A 17 29.69 23.10 -1.51
N GLY A 18 30.94 22.87 -1.07
CA GLY A 18 31.45 23.39 0.22
C GLY A 18 32.55 22.52 0.87
N THR A 19 33.81 22.92 0.67
CA THR A 19 35.10 22.31 1.07
C THR A 19 35.41 22.37 2.61
N PRO A 20 36.52 21.75 3.10
CA PRO A 20 36.62 21.15 4.45
C PRO A 20 37.47 21.93 5.48
N MET A 21 37.32 21.64 6.79
CA MET A 21 38.42 21.70 7.79
C MET A 21 38.07 21.09 9.17
N SER A 22 39.07 20.36 9.69
CA SER A 22 39.48 19.87 11.04
C SER A 22 38.59 19.86 12.31
N GLU A 23 38.73 18.73 13.02
CA GLU A 23 38.83 18.49 14.48
C GLU A 23 37.77 19.00 15.47
N ALA A 24 37.05 18.06 16.10
CA ALA A 24 37.30 17.61 17.48
C ALA A 24 36.06 16.93 18.10
N ALA A 25 36.31 15.76 18.73
CA ALA A 25 35.61 15.19 19.87
C ALA A 25 34.07 15.32 19.96
N THR A 26 33.37 14.21 19.71
CA THR A 26 32.58 13.43 20.71
C THR A 26 31.93 12.29 19.93
N THR A 27 32.33 11.04 20.19
CA THR A 27 31.70 9.85 19.59
C THR A 27 30.20 9.84 19.87
N PRO A 28 29.33 9.88 18.84
CA PRO A 28 27.92 9.64 19.05
C PRO A 28 27.74 8.12 19.24
N LYS A 29 27.05 7.78 20.32
CA LYS A 29 26.53 6.44 20.62
C LYS A 29 25.94 5.83 19.33
N PRO A 30 26.24 4.56 18.98
CA PRO A 30 25.56 3.91 17.87
C PRO A 30 24.06 4.01 18.12
N LEU A 31 23.35 4.69 17.23
CA LEU A 31 21.90 4.68 17.25
C LEU A 31 21.50 3.24 16.97
N THR A 32 21.23 2.49 18.04
CA THR A 32 20.47 1.25 17.99
C THR A 32 19.25 1.50 17.11
N PRO A 33 18.97 0.67 16.08
CA PRO A 33 17.74 0.77 15.30
C PRO A 33 16.59 0.26 16.18
N SER A 34 16.19 1.05 17.17
CA SER A 34 15.05 0.81 18.04
C SER A 34 14.09 1.97 17.82
N ALA A 35 13.29 1.88 16.74
CA ALA A 35 11.99 2.54 16.57
C ALA A 35 11.38 2.40 15.15
N LEU A 36 11.87 1.52 14.29
CA LEU A 36 11.11 1.11 13.09
C LEU A 36 10.97 -0.40 13.17
N SER A 37 9.74 -0.88 13.43
CA SER A 37 9.22 -2.15 12.88
C SER A 37 8.11 -2.84 13.68
N ALA A 38 7.62 -2.28 14.79
CA ALA A 38 6.29 -2.66 15.29
C ALA A 38 5.24 -1.83 14.56
N HIS A 39 4.95 -2.14 13.29
CA HIS A 39 4.00 -1.38 12.45
C HIS A 39 2.59 -1.41 13.06
N PRO A 40 2.08 -0.32 13.66
CA PRO A 40 0.75 -0.29 14.27
C PRO A 40 -0.39 -0.37 13.24
N SER A 41 -0.05 -0.30 11.95
CA SER A 41 -0.98 -0.28 10.82
C SER A 41 -1.24 -1.64 10.18
N TRP A 42 -0.43 -2.67 10.47
CA TRP A 42 -0.60 -4.00 9.88
C TRP A 42 -1.62 -4.80 10.69
N PHE A 43 -2.88 -4.73 10.26
CA PHE A 43 -3.95 -5.48 10.90
C PHE A 43 -5.04 -5.86 9.91
N VAL A 44 -5.71 -6.98 10.22
CA VAL A 44 -6.93 -7.39 9.55
C VAL A 44 -8.12 -6.95 10.41
N PRO A 45 -9.10 -6.21 9.87
CA PRO A 45 -10.26 -5.77 10.63
C PRO A 45 -11.00 -6.93 11.32
N PRO A 46 -11.22 -6.87 12.66
CA PRO A 46 -11.76 -8.00 13.42
C PRO A 46 -13.16 -8.45 12.99
N HIS A 47 -13.95 -7.57 12.38
CA HIS A 47 -15.27 -7.92 11.88
C HIS A 47 -15.20 -8.86 10.68
N LEU A 48 -14.14 -8.80 9.86
CA LEU A 48 -13.94 -9.70 8.72
C LEU A 48 -13.70 -11.15 9.16
N LEU A 49 -13.12 -11.37 10.33
CA LEU A 49 -12.96 -12.71 10.93
C LEU A 49 -14.32 -13.34 11.26
N ARG A 50 -15.36 -12.53 11.46
CA ARG A 50 -16.71 -13.00 11.80
C ARG A 50 -17.54 -13.32 10.56
N LEU A 51 -17.23 -12.72 9.41
CA LEU A 51 -17.97 -12.90 8.16
C LEU A 51 -17.74 -14.29 7.55
N PRO A 52 -18.77 -15.16 7.47
CA PRO A 52 -18.61 -16.53 6.98
C PRO A 52 -18.01 -16.64 5.58
N ALA A 53 -18.38 -15.73 4.68
CA ALA A 53 -17.94 -15.75 3.28
C ALA A 53 -16.42 -15.54 3.10
N VAL A 54 -15.78 -14.80 4.01
CA VAL A 54 -14.35 -14.44 3.90
C VAL A 54 -13.50 -14.92 5.08
N ARG A 55 -14.12 -15.58 6.08
CA ARG A 55 -13.50 -15.98 7.34
C ARG A 55 -12.16 -16.69 7.15
N THR A 56 -12.09 -17.68 6.26
CA THR A 56 -10.87 -18.45 6.02
C THR A 56 -9.73 -17.58 5.50
N ALA A 57 -10.02 -16.68 4.55
CA ALA A 57 -9.03 -15.73 4.02
C ALA A 57 -8.64 -14.69 5.07
N ALA A 58 -9.60 -14.24 5.90
CA ALA A 58 -9.35 -13.29 6.97
C ALA A 58 -8.44 -13.88 8.06
N PHE A 59 -8.61 -15.15 8.44
CA PHE A 59 -7.68 -15.84 9.35
C PHE A 59 -6.29 -16.01 8.73
N ALA A 60 -6.20 -16.42 7.46
CA ALA A 60 -4.92 -16.54 6.77
C ALA A 60 -4.16 -15.20 6.74
N ALA A 61 -4.85 -14.10 6.42
CA ALA A 61 -4.28 -12.76 6.46
C ALA A 61 -3.89 -12.33 7.89
N HIS A 62 -4.68 -12.70 8.90
CA HIS A 62 -4.37 -12.41 10.30
C HIS A 62 -3.11 -13.15 10.77
N ASP A 63 -2.96 -14.43 10.43
CA ASP A 63 -1.78 -15.21 10.78
C ASP A 63 -0.53 -14.68 10.06
N CYS A 64 -0.67 -14.29 8.79
CA CYS A 64 0.41 -13.64 8.04
C CYS A 64 0.78 -12.28 8.64
N SER A 65 -0.20 -11.47 9.06
CA SER A 65 0.03 -10.21 9.79
C SER A 65 0.86 -10.46 11.03
N ARG A 66 0.51 -11.46 11.85
CA ARG A 66 1.27 -11.81 13.06
C ARG A 66 2.71 -12.24 12.74
N ALA A 67 2.90 -13.05 11.70
CA ALA A 67 4.23 -13.47 11.27
C ALA A 67 5.07 -12.29 10.78
N ALA A 68 4.50 -11.40 9.97
CA ALA A 68 5.14 -10.19 9.46
C ALA A 68 5.46 -9.20 10.60
N CYS A 69 4.57 -9.03 11.57
CA CYS A 69 4.84 -8.20 12.75
C CYS A 69 5.92 -8.77 13.66
N ALA A 70 6.03 -10.11 13.74
CA ALA A 70 7.10 -10.76 14.50
C ALA A 70 8.47 -10.64 13.81
N ASN A 71 8.49 -10.75 12.47
CA ASN A 71 9.70 -10.68 11.67
C ASN A 71 9.55 -9.65 10.52
N PRO A 72 9.54 -8.35 10.83
CA PRO A 72 9.25 -7.28 9.87
C PRO A 72 10.39 -7.00 8.88
N GLN A 73 11.57 -7.56 9.13
CA GLN A 73 12.71 -7.51 8.21
C GLN A 73 12.81 -8.77 7.33
N ASP A 74 11.93 -9.75 7.54
CA ASP A 74 11.86 -10.95 6.71
C ASP A 74 10.96 -10.70 5.50
N PHE A 75 11.59 -10.63 4.34
CA PHE A 75 10.94 -10.43 3.07
C PHE A 75 9.77 -11.39 2.84
N ASP A 76 9.95 -12.69 3.11
CA ASP A 76 8.93 -13.69 2.79
C ASP A 76 7.71 -13.52 3.68
N CYS A 77 7.91 -13.16 4.96
CA CYS A 77 6.82 -12.88 5.89
C CYS A 77 6.00 -11.66 5.44
N VAL A 78 6.67 -10.56 5.10
CA VAL A 78 6.02 -9.31 4.67
C VAL A 78 5.33 -9.50 3.31
N TYR A 79 5.99 -10.15 2.34
CA TYR A 79 5.42 -10.40 1.02
C TYR A 79 4.18 -11.31 1.07
N ARG A 80 4.23 -12.37 1.87
CA ARG A 80 3.07 -13.26 2.08
C ARG A 80 1.89 -12.55 2.73
N TYR A 81 2.15 -11.57 3.60
CA TYR A 81 1.09 -10.75 4.17
C TYR A 81 0.39 -9.91 3.09
N GLY A 82 1.14 -9.27 2.19
CA GLY A 82 0.57 -8.52 1.07
C GLY A 82 -0.32 -9.37 0.16
N LEU A 83 0.14 -10.60 -0.16
CA LEU A 83 -0.65 -11.58 -0.93
C LEU A 83 -1.97 -11.93 -0.24
N ALA A 84 -1.92 -12.21 1.07
CA ALA A 84 -3.11 -12.57 1.83
C ALA A 84 -4.13 -11.42 1.91
N LEU A 85 -3.66 -10.16 1.96
CA LEU A 85 -4.53 -8.98 1.93
C LEU A 85 -5.25 -8.81 0.60
N GLN A 86 -4.56 -8.97 -0.53
CA GLN A 86 -5.21 -8.90 -1.86
C GLN A 86 -6.22 -10.03 -2.07
N GLU A 87 -5.89 -11.26 -1.65
CA GLU A 87 -6.81 -12.39 -1.71
C GLU A 87 -8.06 -12.13 -0.86
N LEU A 88 -7.90 -11.57 0.34
CA LEU A 88 -9.03 -11.19 1.19
C LEU A 88 -9.86 -10.08 0.54
N ALA A 89 -9.22 -9.05 -0.01
CA ALA A 89 -9.90 -7.94 -0.69
C ALA A 89 -10.70 -8.43 -1.91
N GLY A 90 -10.14 -9.33 -2.71
CA GLY A 90 -10.81 -9.90 -3.88
C GLY A 90 -12.07 -10.71 -3.55
N ARG A 91 -12.22 -11.17 -2.31
CA ARG A 91 -13.41 -11.89 -1.83
C ARG A 91 -14.48 -10.96 -1.24
N LEU A 92 -14.18 -9.68 -1.02
CA LEU A 92 -15.12 -8.69 -0.51
C LEU A 92 -15.91 -8.04 -1.64
N GLY A 93 -16.86 -8.78 -2.24
CA GLY A 93 -17.69 -8.27 -3.34
C GLY A 93 -18.79 -7.27 -2.93
N SER A 94 -19.02 -7.04 -1.63
CA SER A 94 -20.14 -6.24 -1.12
C SER A 94 -19.77 -5.24 -0.03
N GLN A 95 -18.48 -5.13 0.30
CA GLN A 95 -17.98 -4.25 1.38
C GLN A 95 -16.92 -3.30 0.81
N PRO A 96 -17.35 -2.26 0.06
CA PRO A 96 -16.46 -1.38 -0.69
C PRO A 96 -15.39 -0.71 0.18
N ALA A 97 -15.75 -0.27 1.39
CA ALA A 97 -14.81 0.38 2.30
C ALA A 97 -13.73 -0.57 2.82
N ASP A 98 -14.11 -1.80 3.20
CA ASP A 98 -13.16 -2.80 3.68
C ASP A 98 -12.24 -3.28 2.56
N GLN A 99 -12.79 -3.50 1.36
CA GLN A 99 -12.03 -3.88 0.17
C GLN A 99 -10.96 -2.84 -0.13
N LEU A 100 -11.34 -1.55 -0.21
CA LEU A 100 -10.41 -0.47 -0.49
C LEU A 100 -9.35 -0.32 0.62
N SER A 101 -9.74 -0.44 1.89
CA SER A 101 -8.81 -0.38 3.02
C SER A 101 -7.75 -1.49 2.96
N LEU A 102 -8.14 -2.72 2.61
CA LEU A 102 -7.21 -3.84 2.45
C LEU A 102 -6.29 -3.66 1.25
N LEU A 103 -6.80 -3.14 0.12
CA LEU A 103 -5.98 -2.86 -1.05
C LEU A 103 -4.90 -1.79 -0.78
N HIS A 104 -5.26 -0.72 -0.08
CA HIS A 104 -4.28 0.29 0.35
C HIS A 104 -3.22 -0.31 1.25
N GLN A 105 -3.62 -1.11 2.24
CA GLN A 105 -2.67 -1.75 3.14
C GLN A 105 -1.77 -2.76 2.40
N ALA A 106 -2.30 -3.52 1.44
CA ALA A 106 -1.51 -4.41 0.60
C ALA A 106 -0.46 -3.64 -0.21
N ALA A 107 -0.83 -2.49 -0.78
CA ALA A 107 0.10 -1.65 -1.51
C ALA A 107 1.24 -1.12 -0.63
N GLU A 108 0.94 -0.73 0.61
CA GLU A 108 1.95 -0.33 1.60
C GLU A 108 2.88 -1.49 1.97
N VAL A 109 2.32 -2.68 2.20
CA VAL A 109 3.08 -3.88 2.55
C VAL A 109 4.02 -4.31 1.42
N TYR A 110 3.58 -4.24 0.16
CA TYR A 110 4.47 -4.53 -0.97
C TYR A 110 5.58 -3.50 -1.15
N LEU A 111 5.29 -2.22 -0.90
CA LEU A 111 6.32 -1.18 -0.92
C LEU A 111 7.37 -1.44 0.16
N GLU A 112 6.97 -1.91 1.34
CA GLU A 112 7.93 -2.29 2.37
C GLU A 112 8.73 -3.54 1.99
N ALA A 113 8.08 -4.55 1.42
CA ALA A 113 8.74 -5.75 0.91
C ALA A 113 9.76 -5.44 -0.21
N SER A 114 9.49 -4.45 -1.06
CA SER A 114 10.43 -4.05 -2.14
C SER A 114 11.69 -3.40 -1.58
N ARG A 115 11.58 -2.64 -0.48
CA ARG A 115 12.71 -2.03 0.23
C ARG A 115 13.63 -3.08 0.85
N LEU A 116 13.06 -4.13 1.45
CA LEU A 116 13.83 -5.22 2.07
C LEU A 116 14.76 -5.95 1.09
N THR A 117 14.33 -6.05 -0.17
CA THR A 117 15.05 -6.80 -1.20
C THR A 117 15.87 -5.95 -2.18
N GLY A 118 15.83 -4.62 -2.02
CA GLY A 118 16.60 -3.68 -2.83
C GLY A 118 16.18 -3.66 -4.30
N ASP A 119 14.87 -3.50 -4.57
CA ASP A 119 14.24 -3.29 -5.89
C ASP A 119 14.50 -4.37 -6.97
N ARG A 120 15.11 -5.50 -6.64
CA ARG A 120 15.44 -6.58 -7.61
C ARG A 120 14.36 -7.65 -7.74
N HIS A 121 13.30 -7.58 -6.95
CA HIS A 121 12.27 -8.61 -6.92
C HIS A 121 11.07 -8.23 -7.80
N ALA A 122 11.16 -8.61 -9.07
CA ALA A 122 10.12 -8.33 -10.08
C ALA A 122 8.72 -8.80 -9.66
N ALA A 123 8.60 -9.91 -8.93
CA ALA A 123 7.32 -10.42 -8.43
C ALA A 123 6.64 -9.47 -7.44
N VAL A 124 7.42 -8.80 -6.60
CA VAL A 124 6.91 -7.84 -5.60
C VAL A 124 6.41 -6.60 -6.31
N LEU A 125 7.21 -6.08 -7.25
CA LEU A 125 6.84 -4.91 -8.06
C LEU A 125 5.61 -5.19 -8.92
N TYR A 126 5.50 -6.40 -9.48
CA TYR A 126 4.32 -6.83 -10.23
C TYR A 126 3.07 -6.83 -9.35
N ASN A 127 3.10 -7.48 -8.19
CA ASN A 127 1.94 -7.52 -7.29
C ASN A 127 1.59 -6.15 -6.71
N TRP A 128 2.60 -5.31 -6.45
CA TRP A 128 2.38 -3.93 -6.04
C TRP A 128 1.62 -3.16 -7.13
N ALA A 129 2.04 -3.28 -8.40
CA ALA A 129 1.34 -2.66 -9.52
C ALA A 129 -0.09 -3.19 -9.68
N VAL A 130 -0.33 -4.48 -9.46
CA VAL A 130 -1.68 -5.06 -9.45
C VAL A 130 -2.53 -4.41 -8.35
N ALA A 131 -2.03 -4.30 -7.11
CA ALA A 131 -2.75 -3.67 -6.02
C ALA A 131 -3.12 -2.21 -6.33
N LEU A 132 -2.19 -1.44 -6.91
CA LEU A 132 -2.44 -0.06 -7.33
C LEU A 132 -3.48 0.03 -8.46
N THR A 133 -3.46 -0.94 -9.38
CA THR A 133 -4.45 -1.04 -10.46
C THR A 133 -5.83 -1.37 -9.91
N ASP A 134 -5.93 -2.30 -8.95
CA ASP A 134 -7.19 -2.64 -8.27
C ASP A 134 -7.77 -1.42 -7.55
N ILE A 135 -6.93 -0.63 -6.87
CA ILE A 135 -7.34 0.64 -6.24
C ILE A 135 -7.90 1.62 -7.28
N ALA A 136 -7.19 1.80 -8.40
CA ALA A 136 -7.62 2.72 -9.46
C ALA A 136 -8.95 2.26 -10.11
N CYS A 137 -9.07 0.97 -10.41
CA CYS A 137 -10.31 0.36 -10.92
C CYS A 137 -11.47 0.55 -9.95
N PHE A 138 -11.23 0.36 -8.65
CA PHE A 138 -12.23 0.56 -7.61
C PHE A 138 -12.74 2.01 -7.58
N TRP A 139 -11.84 3.00 -7.59
CA TRP A 139 -12.23 4.41 -7.65
C TRP A 139 -13.01 4.74 -8.91
N ASN A 140 -12.60 4.23 -10.07
CA ASN A 140 -13.31 4.45 -11.33
C ASN A 140 -14.74 3.87 -11.30
N ALA A 141 -14.92 2.68 -10.73
CA ALA A 141 -16.24 2.08 -10.56
C ALA A 141 -17.12 2.94 -9.66
N LEU A 142 -16.59 3.38 -8.52
CA LEU A 142 -17.33 4.19 -7.55
C LEU A 142 -17.74 5.56 -8.11
N VAL A 143 -16.87 6.22 -8.87
CA VAL A 143 -17.19 7.47 -9.58
C VAL A 143 -18.26 7.24 -10.66
N SER A 144 -18.18 6.13 -11.38
CA SER A 144 -19.15 5.77 -12.41
C SER A 144 -20.54 5.51 -11.81
N ASP A 145 -20.61 4.82 -10.66
CA ASP A 145 -21.86 4.56 -9.93
C ASP A 145 -22.50 5.84 -9.40
N ILE A 146 -21.69 6.75 -8.84
CA ILE A 146 -22.17 8.07 -8.41
C ILE A 146 -22.71 8.86 -9.60
N ALA A 147 -21.97 8.89 -10.71
CA ALA A 147 -22.41 9.58 -11.93
C ALA A 147 -23.73 8.99 -12.47
N ALA A 148 -23.87 7.67 -12.48
CA ALA A 148 -25.10 7.00 -12.87
C ALA A 148 -26.28 7.36 -11.93
N CYS A 149 -26.05 7.39 -10.62
CA CYS A 149 -27.08 7.78 -9.64
C CYS A 149 -27.50 9.26 -9.79
N LEU A 150 -26.55 10.16 -10.06
CA LEU A 150 -26.83 11.56 -10.34
C LEU A 150 -27.66 11.74 -11.61
N LEU A 151 -27.31 11.00 -12.68
CA LEU A 151 -28.07 10.98 -13.93
C LEU A 151 -29.45 10.33 -13.77
N ALA A 152 -29.62 9.34 -12.90
CA ALA A 152 -30.90 8.68 -12.68
C ALA A 152 -31.88 9.48 -11.80
N CYS A 153 -31.42 10.54 -11.11
CA CYS A 153 -32.25 11.33 -10.19
C CYS A 153 -33.02 12.45 -10.92
N PRO A 154 -34.35 12.36 -11.09
CA PRO A 154 -35.12 13.33 -11.88
C PRO A 154 -35.12 14.74 -11.28
N ARG A 155 -34.95 14.86 -9.95
CA ARG A 155 -34.90 16.15 -9.23
C ARG A 155 -33.66 16.98 -9.54
N LEU A 156 -32.57 16.35 -9.98
CA LEU A 156 -31.32 17.03 -10.34
C LEU A 156 -31.24 17.35 -11.84
N GLN A 157 -32.12 16.78 -12.66
CA GLN A 157 -32.18 17.06 -14.10
C GLN A 157 -32.93 18.36 -14.43
N THR A 158 -33.74 18.90 -13.52
CA THR A 158 -34.66 20.02 -13.81
C THR A 158 -34.14 21.42 -13.46
N THR A 159 -32.91 21.60 -12.98
CA THR A 159 -32.35 22.93 -12.71
C THR A 159 -31.81 23.58 -13.99
N GLY A 160 -32.68 23.75 -14.99
CA GLY A 160 -32.34 24.33 -16.29
C GLY A 160 -33.38 25.31 -16.82
N ARG A 161 -34.25 25.87 -15.96
CA ARG A 161 -35.23 26.89 -16.39
C ARG A 161 -35.63 27.82 -15.26
N TRP A 162 -34.73 28.71 -14.86
CA TRP A 162 -35.11 29.94 -14.17
C TRP A 162 -35.45 30.97 -15.26
N ARG A 163 -36.74 31.32 -15.36
CA ARG A 163 -37.22 32.50 -16.11
C ARG A 163 -37.20 33.70 -15.18
#